data_AF-A0A7J6MRL6-F1
#
_entry.id   AF-A0A7J6MRL6-F1
#
_cell.length_a   1.000
_cell.length_b   1.000
_cell.length_c   1.000
_cell.angle_alpha   90.00
_cell.angle_beta   90.00
_cell.angle_gamma   90.00
#
_symmetry.space_group_name_H-M   'P 1'
#
loop_
_entity.id
_entity.type
_entity.pdbx_description
1 polymer ?
#
loop_
_entity_poly.entity_id
_entity_poly.type
_entity_poly.pdbx_seq_one_letter_code
_entity_poly.pdbx_strand_id
1 'polypeptide(L)'
;MSVEATSELTIEEAQAQLDVLLDVFDGDGERVMKELPLYVIKLEKDLKTVFNLQGDIQQVQEAFAAKECSLEGIRSGKAHPELLRINQYIAKAIEDGLERLGQMQRFVIMHTPIEEDGNNFGVAVQSRFYAKVSKYVKWCESLQEGCKAYHAIRADILRKMELDKKLEVRENYSGEAGDKVLLIMVDPVVTKKRRLSNGAVSTKEASTASAASAQEKLDELIKRFDSVGEDIMKELPSIILDLEDRVPKIFNRTEDIVELEEAFARKECSAEGIQSGKPNPVIVEVNKIVTKEFDQACERLSRLQRFVLMHIPREEDGNNFGVEVQAQFNGKLGEYLKWCDDTQDENKVYHQARAEIIRQMEFERAVEERETVCEKDDKVVAVPERLEEF
;
A
#
# COMPACT_ATOMS: atom_id res chain seq x y z
N MET A 1 25.56 26.12 27.52
CA MET A 1 25.28 25.68 26.13
C MET A 1 24.59 26.84 25.45
N SER A 2 25.29 27.51 24.54
CA SER A 2 24.76 28.62 23.74
C SER A 2 23.80 28.05 22.70
N VAL A 3 22.56 28.53 22.71
CA VAL A 3 21.59 28.25 21.65
C VAL A 3 22.07 29.04 20.43
N GLU A 4 22.56 28.34 19.41
CA GLU A 4 22.83 28.94 18.10
C GLU A 4 21.50 29.42 17.53
N ALA A 5 21.37 30.74 17.39
CA ALA A 5 20.24 31.36 16.72
C ALA A 5 20.26 30.92 15.26
N THR A 6 19.29 30.10 14.86
CA THR A 6 18.98 29.84 13.45
C THR A 6 18.62 31.18 12.81
N SER A 7 19.49 31.70 11.94
CA SER A 7 19.22 32.93 11.22
C SER A 7 18.02 32.70 10.31
N GLU A 8 16.92 33.38 10.60
CA GLU A 8 15.75 33.40 9.73
C GLU A 8 16.18 33.90 8.35
N LEU A 9 15.93 33.08 7.33
CA LEU A 9 16.16 33.47 5.94
C LEU A 9 15.31 34.71 5.65
N THR A 10 15.95 35.75 5.12
CA THR A 10 15.24 36.94 4.68
C THR A 10 14.34 36.59 3.48
N ILE A 11 13.29 37.37 3.28
CA ILE A 11 12.37 37.21 2.13
C ILE A 11 13.15 37.23 0.80
N GLU A 12 14.21 38.03 0.74
CA GLU A 12 15.08 38.16 -0.43
C GLU A 12 15.92 36.88 -0.67
N GLU A 13 16.40 36.22 0.38
CA GLU A 13 17.11 34.94 0.28
C GLU A 13 16.16 33.78 -0.08
N ALA A 14 14.93 33.79 0.44
CA ALA A 14 13.92 32.79 0.10
C ALA A 14 13.48 32.92 -1.37
N GLN A 15 13.32 34.16 -1.85
CA GLN A 15 13.02 34.45 -3.25
C GLN A 15 14.18 34.02 -4.16
N ALA A 16 15.43 34.30 -3.79
CA ALA A 16 16.59 33.86 -4.56
C ALA A 16 16.74 32.32 -4.62
N GLN A 17 16.42 31.61 -3.53
CA GLN A 17 16.39 30.14 -3.54
C GLN A 17 15.26 29.59 -4.41
N LEU A 18 14.09 30.25 -4.41
CA LEU A 18 12.98 29.92 -5.30
C LEU A 18 13.36 30.13 -6.77
N ASP A 19 14.02 31.24 -7.11
CA ASP A 19 14.45 31.54 -8.47
C ASP A 19 15.50 30.53 -8.97
N VAL A 20 16.45 30.10 -8.11
CA VAL A 20 17.42 29.03 -8.45
C VAL A 20 16.72 27.69 -8.67
N LEU A 21 15.71 27.36 -7.85
CA LEU A 21 14.91 26.15 -8.05
C LEU A 21 14.14 26.25 -9.38
N LEU A 22 13.50 27.38 -9.66
CA LEU A 22 12.76 27.60 -10.91
C LEU A 22 13.65 27.48 -12.15
N ASP A 23 14.89 28.01 -12.13
CA ASP A 23 15.85 27.87 -13.23
C ASP A 23 16.28 26.41 -13.46
N VAL A 24 16.51 25.64 -12.38
CA VAL A 24 16.82 24.19 -12.47
C VAL A 24 15.61 23.42 -13.03
N PHE A 25 14.40 23.78 -12.59
CA PHE A 25 13.16 23.16 -13.05
C PHE A 25 12.79 23.52 -14.48
N ASP A 26 13.10 24.72 -14.96
CA ASP A 26 12.84 25.12 -16.35
C ASP A 26 13.79 24.41 -17.32
N GLY A 27 15.05 24.22 -16.94
CA GLY A 27 16.00 23.39 -17.69
C GLY A 27 15.59 21.92 -17.78
N ASP A 28 15.12 21.35 -16.66
CA ASP A 28 14.60 19.97 -16.62
C ASP A 28 13.25 19.85 -17.35
N GLY A 29 12.37 20.85 -17.24
CA GLY A 29 11.08 20.92 -17.91
C GLY A 29 11.20 21.00 -19.42
N GLU A 30 12.12 21.81 -19.94
CA GLU A 30 12.38 21.90 -21.38
C GLU A 30 12.98 20.58 -21.93
N ARG A 31 13.86 19.94 -21.16
CA ARG A 31 14.40 18.60 -21.48
C ARG A 31 13.28 17.56 -21.51
N VAL A 32 12.45 17.51 -20.49
CA VAL A 32 11.32 16.59 -20.34
C VAL A 32 10.28 16.77 -21.46
N MET A 33 9.99 18.01 -21.86
CA MET A 33 9.06 18.31 -22.97
C MET A 33 9.63 17.90 -24.34
N LYS A 34 10.95 18.05 -24.56
CA LYS A 34 11.63 17.57 -25.77
C LYS A 34 11.73 16.03 -25.81
N GLU A 35 11.91 15.40 -24.65
CA GLU A 35 12.07 13.95 -24.54
C GLU A 35 10.75 13.18 -24.50
N LEU A 36 9.63 13.82 -24.12
CA LEU A 36 8.34 13.14 -23.98
C LEU A 36 7.90 12.35 -25.23
N PRO A 37 7.89 12.93 -26.45
CA PRO A 37 7.46 12.18 -27.62
C PRO A 37 8.38 10.98 -27.86
N LEU A 38 9.69 11.13 -27.61
CA LEU A 38 10.68 10.07 -27.74
C LEU A 38 10.50 8.99 -26.67
N TYR A 39 10.11 9.38 -25.46
CA TYR A 39 9.84 8.45 -24.36
C TYR A 39 8.55 7.68 -24.57
N VAL A 40 7.46 8.33 -25.02
CA VAL A 40 6.22 7.65 -25.38
C VAL A 40 6.48 6.67 -26.53
N ILE A 41 7.27 7.07 -27.54
CA ILE A 41 7.68 6.17 -28.62
C ILE A 41 8.56 5.02 -28.09
N LYS A 42 9.47 5.28 -27.15
CA LYS A 42 10.31 4.26 -26.54
C LYS A 42 9.49 3.29 -25.69
N LEU A 43 8.58 3.78 -24.84
CA LEU A 43 7.67 2.97 -24.05
C LEU A 43 6.75 2.15 -24.95
N GLU A 44 6.19 2.75 -26.01
CA GLU A 44 5.42 2.03 -27.03
C GLU A 44 6.28 1.01 -27.76
N LYS A 45 7.57 1.27 -28.01
CA LYS A 45 8.51 0.34 -28.66
C LYS A 45 8.93 -0.78 -27.73
N ASP A 46 9.17 -0.49 -26.45
CA ASP A 46 9.57 -1.46 -25.43
C ASP A 46 8.38 -2.36 -25.10
N LEU A 47 7.18 -1.79 -24.95
CA LEU A 47 5.94 -2.54 -24.87
C LEU A 47 5.66 -3.29 -26.17
N LYS A 48 5.82 -2.69 -27.35
CA LYS A 48 5.76 -3.43 -28.62
C LYS A 48 6.87 -4.46 -28.73
N THR A 49 8.00 -4.39 -28.04
CA THR A 49 9.03 -5.44 -28.07
C THR A 49 8.63 -6.57 -27.14
N VAL A 50 8.02 -6.24 -25.99
CA VAL A 50 7.37 -7.20 -25.10
C VAL A 50 6.17 -7.88 -25.78
N PHE A 51 5.40 -7.14 -26.59
CA PHE A 51 4.25 -7.65 -27.33
C PHE A 51 4.63 -8.23 -28.70
N ASN A 52 5.69 -7.77 -29.36
CA ASN A 52 6.29 -8.35 -30.59
C ASN A 52 7.26 -9.50 -30.28
N LEU A 53 7.40 -9.92 -29.02
CA LEU A 53 7.68 -11.32 -28.70
C LEU A 53 6.56 -12.26 -29.23
N GLN A 54 5.55 -11.73 -29.94
CA GLN A 54 4.87 -12.38 -31.07
C GLN A 54 5.88 -13.04 -32.06
N GLY A 55 6.18 -14.31 -31.86
CA GLY A 55 5.14 -15.30 -32.06
C GLY A 55 4.85 -15.85 -30.67
N ASP A 56 3.70 -15.66 -30.07
CA ASP A 56 2.35 -15.43 -30.55
C ASP A 56 1.59 -15.26 -29.21
N ILE A 57 0.75 -14.24 -29.02
CA ILE A 57 -0.02 -14.15 -27.75
C ILE A 57 -0.81 -15.45 -27.55
N GLN A 58 -1.22 -16.08 -28.65
CA GLN A 58 -1.75 -17.43 -28.67
C GLN A 58 -0.73 -18.47 -28.19
N GLN A 59 0.53 -18.47 -28.63
CA GLN A 59 1.58 -19.37 -28.11
C GLN A 59 1.94 -19.10 -26.65
N VAL A 60 1.88 -17.86 -26.17
CA VAL A 60 2.08 -17.55 -24.74
C VAL A 60 0.89 -18.07 -23.93
N GLN A 61 -0.35 -17.91 -24.43
CA GLN A 61 -1.55 -18.47 -23.82
C GLN A 61 -1.59 -20.01 -23.89
N GLU A 62 -1.12 -20.59 -24.99
CA GLU A 62 -1.02 -22.04 -25.21
C GLU A 62 0.14 -22.62 -24.40
N ALA A 63 1.28 -21.94 -24.29
CA ALA A 63 2.38 -22.33 -23.40
C ALA A 63 1.98 -22.18 -21.93
N PHE A 64 1.19 -21.15 -21.59
CA PHE A 64 0.58 -20.98 -20.28
C PHE A 64 -0.37 -22.14 -19.96
N ALA A 65 -1.30 -22.45 -20.86
CA ALA A 65 -2.21 -23.58 -20.72
C ALA A 65 -1.48 -24.93 -20.71
N ALA A 66 -0.40 -25.08 -21.48
CA ALA A 66 0.35 -26.33 -21.59
C ALA A 66 1.35 -26.54 -20.45
N LYS A 67 1.84 -25.48 -19.79
CA LYS A 67 2.88 -25.56 -18.74
C LYS A 67 2.41 -25.11 -17.36
N GLU A 68 1.79 -23.94 -17.21
CA GLU A 68 1.30 -23.48 -15.89
C GLU A 68 0.00 -24.17 -15.48
N CYS A 69 -0.88 -24.54 -16.43
CA CYS A 69 -2.03 -25.39 -16.15
C CYS A 69 -1.71 -26.89 -16.25
N SER A 70 -0.45 -27.26 -16.52
CA SER A 70 -0.04 -28.66 -16.45
C SER A 70 -0.06 -29.13 -15.00
N LEU A 71 -0.44 -30.38 -14.79
CA LEU A 71 -0.50 -30.97 -13.44
C LEU A 71 0.86 -30.88 -12.71
N GLU A 72 1.96 -30.86 -13.46
CA GLU A 72 3.33 -30.80 -12.96
C GLU A 72 3.77 -29.36 -12.62
N GLY A 73 3.44 -28.38 -13.47
CA GLY A 73 3.64 -26.95 -13.19
C GLY A 73 2.83 -26.52 -11.97
N ILE A 74 1.58 -26.97 -11.88
CA ILE A 74 0.70 -26.78 -10.72
C ILE A 74 1.31 -27.43 -9.46
N ARG A 75 1.73 -28.71 -9.54
CA ARG A 75 2.32 -29.42 -8.40
C ARG A 75 3.60 -28.78 -7.89
N SER A 76 4.37 -28.14 -8.77
CA SER A 76 5.61 -27.48 -8.37
C SER A 76 5.37 -26.23 -7.52
N GLY A 77 4.19 -25.61 -7.60
CA GLY A 77 3.87 -24.34 -6.93
C GLY A 77 4.70 -23.14 -7.40
N LYS A 78 5.69 -23.35 -8.28
CA LYS A 78 6.62 -22.32 -8.77
C LYS A 78 6.03 -21.59 -9.97
N ALA A 79 6.24 -20.27 -10.02
CA ALA A 79 5.81 -19.48 -11.17
C ALA A 79 6.67 -19.86 -12.39
N HIS A 80 6.08 -19.87 -13.58
CA HIS A 80 6.85 -20.14 -14.78
C HIS A 80 7.94 -19.06 -14.95
N PRO A 81 9.23 -19.43 -15.04
CA PRO A 81 10.33 -18.45 -15.00
C PRO A 81 10.23 -17.37 -16.07
N GLU A 82 9.77 -17.74 -17.28
CA GLU A 82 9.60 -16.77 -18.37
C GLU A 82 8.44 -15.79 -18.14
N LEU A 83 7.34 -16.24 -17.53
CA LEU A 83 6.19 -15.37 -17.22
C LEU A 83 6.52 -14.44 -16.07
N LEU A 84 7.22 -14.95 -15.05
CA LEU A 84 7.73 -14.14 -13.96
C LEU A 84 8.67 -13.06 -14.51
N ARG A 85 9.58 -13.42 -15.42
CA ARG A 85 10.49 -12.47 -16.07
C ARG A 85 9.76 -11.43 -16.91
N ILE A 86 8.76 -11.84 -17.70
CA ILE A 86 7.93 -10.92 -18.48
C ILE A 86 7.15 -9.98 -17.55
N ASN A 87 6.53 -10.52 -16.49
CA ASN A 87 5.76 -9.70 -15.56
C ASN A 87 6.65 -8.71 -14.80
N GLN A 88 7.84 -9.14 -14.37
CA GLN A 88 8.83 -8.26 -13.74
C GLN A 88 9.30 -7.16 -14.69
N TYR A 89 9.55 -7.48 -15.97
CA TYR A 89 9.94 -6.49 -16.96
C TYR A 89 8.82 -5.47 -17.22
N ILE A 90 7.57 -5.94 -17.36
CA ILE A 90 6.39 -5.09 -17.54
C ILE A 90 6.20 -4.21 -16.29
N ALA A 91 6.24 -4.79 -15.09
CA ALA A 91 6.08 -4.06 -13.84
C ALA A 91 7.12 -2.96 -13.68
N LYS A 92 8.40 -3.26 -13.95
CA LYS A 92 9.48 -2.27 -13.92
C LYS A 92 9.29 -1.17 -14.95
N ALA A 93 8.94 -1.52 -16.20
CA ALA A 93 8.68 -0.53 -17.24
C ALA A 93 7.47 0.37 -16.91
N ILE A 94 6.46 -0.16 -16.25
CA ILE A 94 5.30 0.60 -15.76
C ILE A 94 5.71 1.54 -14.62
N GLU A 95 6.51 1.07 -13.66
CA GLU A 95 7.01 1.87 -12.54
C GLU A 95 7.84 3.06 -13.02
N ASP A 96 8.84 2.81 -13.88
CA ASP A 96 9.65 3.85 -14.54
C ASP A 96 8.76 4.84 -15.33
N GLY A 97 7.70 4.33 -15.96
CA GLY A 97 6.70 5.12 -16.68
C GLY A 97 5.87 6.02 -15.76
N LEU A 98 5.36 5.48 -14.66
CA LEU A 98 4.54 6.20 -13.67
C LEU A 98 5.34 7.29 -12.97
N GLU A 99 6.58 7.01 -12.57
CA GLU A 99 7.44 7.99 -11.92
C GLU A 99 7.62 9.23 -12.81
N ARG A 100 7.99 9.01 -14.08
CA ARG A 100 8.21 10.09 -15.05
C ARG A 100 6.93 10.83 -15.38
N LEU A 101 5.84 10.13 -15.68
CA LEU A 101 4.54 10.77 -15.93
C LEU A 101 4.08 11.60 -14.72
N GLY A 102 4.36 11.14 -13.50
CA GLY A 102 4.10 11.88 -12.27
C GLY A 102 4.96 13.15 -12.14
N GLN A 103 6.25 13.09 -12.47
CA GLN A 103 7.11 14.28 -12.55
C GLN A 103 6.53 15.32 -13.55
N MET A 104 6.03 14.86 -14.69
CA MET A 104 5.43 15.72 -15.71
C MET A 104 4.10 16.33 -15.27
N GLN A 105 3.25 15.57 -14.59
CA GLN A 105 2.02 16.12 -14.00
C GLN A 105 2.34 17.22 -12.99
N ARG A 106 3.32 16.99 -12.10
CA ARG A 106 3.77 17.99 -11.13
C ARG A 106 4.28 19.25 -11.82
N PHE A 107 5.13 19.11 -12.85
CA PHE A 107 5.62 20.24 -13.63
C PHE A 107 4.48 21.06 -14.23
N VAL A 108 3.52 20.40 -14.89
CA VAL A 108 2.41 21.12 -15.52
C VAL A 108 1.53 21.82 -14.48
N ILE A 109 1.26 21.18 -13.35
CA ILE A 109 0.48 21.80 -12.26
C ILE A 109 1.18 23.05 -11.73
N MET A 110 2.49 22.98 -11.50
CA MET A 110 3.28 24.10 -10.96
C MET A 110 3.40 25.27 -11.93
N HIS A 111 3.43 24.99 -13.23
CA HIS A 111 3.66 25.99 -14.28
C HIS A 111 2.38 26.43 -14.99
N THR A 112 1.21 25.91 -14.62
CA THR A 112 -0.07 26.41 -15.15
C THR A 112 -0.42 27.69 -14.41
N PRO A 113 -0.36 28.88 -15.06
CA PRO A 113 -0.71 30.12 -14.40
C PRO A 113 -2.19 30.11 -14.03
N ILE A 114 -2.53 30.81 -12.95
CA ILE A 114 -3.92 31.04 -12.56
C ILE A 114 -4.60 31.78 -13.72
N GLU A 115 -5.81 31.36 -14.10
CA GLU A 115 -6.57 32.05 -15.15
C GLU A 115 -6.84 33.50 -14.71
N GLU A 116 -6.06 34.43 -15.26
CA GLU A 116 -6.31 35.87 -15.16
C GLU A 116 -7.04 36.33 -16.42
N ASP A 117 -8.02 37.22 -16.26
CA ASP A 117 -8.90 37.69 -17.32
C ASP A 117 -8.10 38.26 -18.51
N GLY A 118 -7.96 37.44 -19.56
CA GLY A 118 -7.54 37.89 -20.87
C GLY A 118 -6.16 37.43 -21.36
N ASN A 119 -5.87 36.11 -21.34
CA ASN A 119 -5.25 35.36 -22.45
C ASN A 119 -5.03 33.87 -22.06
N ASN A 120 -6.11 33.08 -22.00
CA ASN A 120 -6.08 31.72 -21.45
C ASN A 120 -5.54 30.65 -22.43
N PHE A 121 -4.91 31.05 -23.54
CA PHE A 121 -4.41 30.10 -24.53
C PHE A 121 -3.32 29.19 -23.95
N GLY A 122 -2.41 29.73 -23.13
CA GLY A 122 -1.38 28.96 -22.44
C GLY A 122 -1.97 27.93 -21.48
N VAL A 123 -2.91 28.37 -20.63
CA VAL A 123 -3.64 27.52 -19.67
C VAL A 123 -4.40 26.40 -20.39
N ALA A 124 -5.06 26.70 -21.51
CA ALA A 124 -5.79 25.70 -22.29
C ALA A 124 -4.86 24.64 -22.90
N VAL A 125 -3.67 25.03 -23.39
CA VAL A 125 -2.67 24.10 -23.92
C VAL A 125 -2.09 23.23 -22.80
N GLN A 126 -1.74 23.81 -21.66
CA GLN A 126 -1.24 23.09 -20.49
C GLN A 126 -2.28 22.13 -19.92
N SER A 127 -3.54 22.56 -19.81
CA SER A 127 -4.67 21.72 -19.39
C SER A 127 -4.88 20.52 -20.32
N ARG A 128 -4.79 20.74 -21.65
CA ARG A 128 -4.92 19.65 -22.63
C ARG A 128 -3.75 18.68 -22.56
N PHE A 129 -2.54 19.18 -22.30
CA PHE A 129 -1.36 18.36 -22.10
C PHE A 129 -1.48 17.53 -20.81
N TYR A 130 -1.84 18.16 -19.69
CA TYR A 130 -2.11 17.50 -18.42
C TYR A 130 -3.15 16.39 -18.55
N ALA A 131 -4.26 16.65 -19.24
CA ALA A 131 -5.29 15.65 -19.52
C ALA A 131 -4.73 14.44 -20.30
N LYS A 132 -3.82 14.69 -21.26
CA LYS A 132 -3.19 13.61 -22.03
C LYS A 132 -2.24 12.79 -21.15
N VAL A 133 -1.36 13.43 -20.38
CA VAL A 133 -0.46 12.75 -19.42
C VAL A 133 -1.27 11.94 -18.42
N SER A 134 -2.34 12.51 -17.87
CA SER A 134 -3.22 11.83 -16.91
C SER A 134 -3.91 10.59 -17.50
N LYS A 135 -4.23 10.61 -18.80
CA LYS A 135 -4.75 9.42 -19.49
C LYS A 135 -3.71 8.30 -19.56
N TYR A 136 -2.44 8.64 -19.78
CA TYR A 136 -1.35 7.65 -19.77
C TYR A 136 -1.05 7.11 -18.37
N VAL A 137 -1.10 7.97 -17.33
CA VAL A 137 -0.99 7.52 -15.93
C VAL A 137 -2.05 6.47 -15.62
N LYS A 138 -3.33 6.77 -15.90
CA LYS A 138 -4.43 5.80 -15.70
C LYS A 138 -4.25 4.49 -16.47
N TRP A 139 -3.67 4.57 -17.67
CA TRP A 139 -3.37 3.38 -18.46
C TRP A 139 -2.24 2.54 -17.85
N CYS A 140 -1.16 3.17 -17.38
CA CYS A 140 -0.08 2.52 -16.66
C CYS A 140 -0.58 1.89 -15.35
N GLU A 141 -1.41 2.60 -14.57
CA GLU A 141 -2.06 2.07 -13.36
C GLU A 141 -2.92 0.84 -13.68
N SER A 142 -3.72 0.89 -14.75
CA SER A 142 -4.53 -0.26 -15.18
C SER A 142 -3.67 -1.47 -15.58
N LEU A 143 -2.50 -1.26 -16.18
CA LEU A 143 -1.57 -2.34 -16.48
C LEU A 143 -0.93 -2.89 -15.21
N GLN A 144 -0.54 -2.03 -14.27
CA GLN A 144 0.01 -2.43 -12.97
C GLN A 144 -0.99 -3.29 -12.19
N GLU A 145 -2.26 -2.90 -12.19
CA GLU A 145 -3.33 -3.66 -11.55
C GLU A 145 -3.53 -5.03 -12.23
N GLY A 146 -3.40 -5.09 -13.56
CA GLY A 146 -3.38 -6.37 -14.29
C GLY A 146 -2.23 -7.29 -13.86
N CYS A 147 -1.02 -6.73 -13.69
CA CYS A 147 0.15 -7.46 -13.19
C CYS A 147 -0.05 -7.98 -11.75
N LYS A 148 -0.70 -7.19 -10.88
CA LYS A 148 -1.05 -7.61 -9.51
C LYS A 148 -2.13 -8.69 -9.51
N ALA A 149 -3.16 -8.51 -10.33
CA ALA A 149 -4.25 -9.47 -10.48
C ALA A 149 -3.75 -10.84 -10.93
N TYR A 150 -2.73 -10.91 -11.80
CA TYR A 150 -2.10 -12.18 -12.17
C TYR A 150 -1.61 -12.96 -10.94
N HIS A 151 -0.88 -12.32 -10.03
CA HIS A 151 -0.37 -12.97 -8.82
C HIS A 151 -1.51 -13.37 -7.87
N ALA A 152 -2.54 -12.54 -7.73
CA ALA A 152 -3.71 -12.84 -6.90
C ALA A 152 -4.51 -14.03 -7.42
N ILE A 153 -4.81 -14.05 -8.73
CA ILE A 153 -5.53 -15.16 -9.40
C ILE A 153 -4.72 -16.45 -9.28
N ARG A 154 -3.40 -16.39 -9.54
CA ARG A 154 -2.52 -17.55 -9.40
C ARG A 154 -2.52 -18.09 -7.98
N ALA A 155 -2.41 -17.22 -6.98
CA ALA A 155 -2.46 -17.62 -5.57
C ALA A 155 -3.83 -18.21 -5.17
N ASP A 156 -4.93 -17.73 -5.74
CA ASP A 156 -6.26 -18.30 -5.52
C ASP A 156 -6.41 -19.70 -6.14
N ILE A 157 -5.92 -19.90 -7.37
CA ILE A 157 -5.89 -21.21 -8.03
C ILE A 157 -5.09 -22.21 -7.20
N LEU A 158 -3.89 -21.85 -6.74
CA LEU A 158 -3.06 -22.73 -5.91
C LEU A 158 -3.75 -23.11 -4.61
N ARG A 159 -4.40 -22.16 -3.93
CA ARG A 159 -5.17 -22.42 -2.69
C ARG A 159 -6.34 -23.38 -2.92
N LYS A 160 -7.12 -23.19 -3.99
CA LYS A 160 -8.23 -24.07 -4.34
C LYS A 160 -7.76 -25.50 -4.60
N MET A 161 -6.62 -25.66 -5.27
CA MET A 161 -6.07 -26.98 -5.56
C MET A 161 -5.46 -27.67 -4.33
N GLU A 162 -4.90 -26.93 -3.37
CA GLU A 162 -4.50 -27.49 -2.08
C GLU A 162 -5.70 -27.95 -1.24
N LEU A 163 -6.80 -27.21 -1.30
CA LEU A 163 -8.07 -27.61 -0.67
C LEU A 163 -8.60 -28.92 -1.27
N ASP A 164 -8.55 -29.07 -2.59
CA ASP A 164 -8.98 -30.29 -3.27
C ASP A 164 -8.10 -31.50 -2.89
N LYS A 165 -6.78 -31.33 -2.79
CA LYS A 165 -5.89 -32.38 -2.25
C LYS A 165 -6.22 -32.77 -0.81
N LYS A 166 -6.53 -31.78 0.05
CA LYS A 166 -6.93 -32.04 1.44
C LYS A 166 -8.26 -32.79 1.52
N LEU A 167 -9.18 -32.56 0.58
CA LEU A 167 -10.44 -33.29 0.47
C LEU A 167 -10.24 -34.73 -0.03
N GLU A 168 -9.39 -34.96 -1.03
CA GLU A 168 -9.05 -36.32 -1.50
C GLU A 168 -8.38 -37.17 -0.39
N VAL A 169 -7.50 -36.57 0.41
CA VAL A 169 -6.91 -37.25 1.59
C VAL A 169 -8.00 -37.57 2.61
N ARG A 170 -8.97 -36.68 2.83
CA ARG A 170 -10.04 -36.90 3.81
C ARG A 170 -11.04 -37.97 3.38
N GLU A 171 -11.34 -38.08 2.08
CA GLU A 171 -12.19 -39.16 1.54
C GLU A 171 -11.51 -40.52 1.65
N ASN A 172 -10.20 -40.60 1.41
CA ASN A 172 -9.42 -41.84 1.57
C ASN A 172 -9.26 -42.28 3.04
N TYR A 173 -9.42 -41.37 4.00
CA TYR A 173 -9.45 -41.67 5.44
C TYR A 173 -10.87 -41.86 6.02
N SER A 174 -11.93 -41.80 5.20
CA SER A 174 -13.31 -41.98 5.65
C SER A 174 -13.85 -43.41 5.50
N GLY A 175 -13.01 -44.35 5.05
CA GLY A 175 -13.26 -45.77 5.17
C GLY A 175 -13.13 -46.21 6.62
N GLU A 176 -14.27 -46.44 7.28
CA GLU A 176 -14.41 -47.10 8.60
C GLU A 176 -14.01 -46.27 9.83
N ALA A 177 -14.83 -45.27 10.19
CA ALA A 177 -15.51 -45.20 11.50
C ALA A 177 -16.07 -43.80 11.79
N GLY A 178 -17.36 -43.75 12.09
CA GLY A 178 -17.88 -42.87 13.13
C GLY A 178 -18.41 -41.51 12.68
N ASP A 179 -19.70 -41.50 12.35
CA ASP A 179 -20.61 -40.35 12.37
C ASP A 179 -20.35 -39.40 13.56
N LYS A 180 -20.11 -38.12 13.24
CA LYS A 180 -20.45 -36.96 14.09
C LYS A 180 -20.33 -35.68 13.27
N VAL A 181 -21.43 -35.30 12.62
CA VAL A 181 -21.60 -34.02 11.92
C VAL A 181 -21.74 -32.91 12.97
N LEU A 182 -20.78 -31.98 12.98
CA LEU A 182 -20.79 -30.76 13.78
C LEU A 182 -21.68 -29.72 13.09
N LEU A 183 -22.82 -29.41 13.70
CA LEU A 183 -23.73 -28.35 13.26
C LEU A 183 -23.13 -26.98 13.66
N ILE A 184 -22.65 -26.20 12.69
CA ILE A 184 -22.22 -24.81 12.92
C ILE A 184 -23.48 -23.92 12.92
N MET A 185 -23.86 -23.45 14.10
CA MET A 185 -24.94 -22.46 14.28
C MET A 185 -24.45 -21.08 13.82
N VAL A 186 -25.21 -20.45 12.94
CA VAL A 186 -25.03 -19.06 12.50
C VAL A 186 -26.07 -18.20 13.24
N ASP A 187 -25.61 -17.25 14.06
CA ASP A 187 -26.47 -16.30 14.78
C ASP A 187 -27.01 -15.19 13.86
N PRO A 188 -28.31 -14.84 13.93
CA PRO A 188 -28.87 -13.73 13.16
C PRO A 188 -28.75 -12.39 13.92
N VAL A 189 -28.11 -11.42 13.29
CA VAL A 189 -27.99 -10.03 13.77
C VAL A 189 -29.34 -9.30 13.70
N VAL A 190 -29.84 -8.88 14.86
CA VAL A 190 -31.07 -8.09 15.03
C VAL A 190 -30.77 -6.59 14.82
N THR A 191 -31.29 -6.01 13.74
CA THR A 191 -31.26 -4.56 13.50
C THR A 191 -32.47 -3.87 14.14
N LYS A 192 -32.29 -3.18 15.27
CA LYS A 192 -33.31 -2.33 15.91
C LYS A 192 -33.35 -0.94 15.25
N LYS A 193 -34.38 -0.70 14.43
CA LYS A 193 -34.71 0.59 13.83
C LYS A 193 -35.36 1.50 14.90
N ARG A 194 -34.62 2.48 15.42
CA ARG A 194 -35.12 3.45 16.41
C ARG A 194 -35.90 4.56 15.69
N ARG A 195 -37.23 4.57 15.83
CA ARG A 195 -38.09 5.69 15.42
C ARG A 195 -37.86 6.87 16.37
N LEU A 196 -37.38 7.99 15.84
CA LEU A 196 -37.42 9.28 16.54
C LEU A 196 -38.77 9.94 16.28
N SER A 197 -39.54 10.14 17.35
CA SER A 197 -40.81 10.86 17.34
C SER A 197 -40.56 12.37 17.29
N ASN A 198 -41.08 13.03 16.26
CA ASN A 198 -41.15 14.48 16.15
C ASN A 198 -42.17 15.02 17.15
N GLY A 199 -41.73 15.84 18.09
CA GLY A 199 -42.62 16.56 19.00
C GLY A 199 -41.87 17.64 19.76
N ALA A 200 -41.78 18.84 19.20
CA ALA A 200 -41.58 20.07 19.97
C ALA A 200 -41.97 21.29 19.14
N VAL A 201 -43.13 21.87 19.48
CA VAL A 201 -43.50 23.23 19.11
C VAL A 201 -42.63 24.16 19.97
N SER A 202 -41.57 24.71 19.38
CA SER A 202 -40.68 25.67 20.06
C SER A 202 -41.16 27.10 19.83
N THR A 203 -41.35 27.81 20.93
CA THR A 203 -41.51 29.25 21.04
C THR A 203 -40.32 29.98 20.41
N LYS A 204 -40.59 30.95 19.51
CA LYS A 204 -39.61 31.64 18.65
C LYS A 204 -38.56 32.50 19.39
N GLU A 205 -38.74 32.78 20.68
CA GLU A 205 -37.83 33.65 21.45
C GLU A 205 -36.76 32.87 22.23
N ALA A 206 -37.04 31.61 22.62
CA ALA A 206 -36.02 30.73 23.19
C ALA A 206 -35.05 30.20 22.11
N SER A 207 -35.47 30.18 20.84
CA SER A 207 -34.65 29.72 19.72
C SER A 207 -33.55 30.70 19.30
N THR A 208 -33.73 32.01 19.49
CA THR A 208 -32.74 33.01 19.04
C THR A 208 -31.55 33.12 19.99
N ALA A 209 -31.78 33.09 21.30
CA ALA A 209 -30.70 33.05 22.30
C ALA A 209 -29.89 31.74 22.21
N SER A 210 -30.57 30.62 21.94
CA SER A 210 -29.93 29.33 21.69
C SER A 210 -29.10 29.33 20.39
N ALA A 211 -29.61 29.94 19.32
CA ALA A 211 -28.89 30.06 18.06
C ALA A 211 -27.65 30.95 18.16
N ALA A 212 -27.72 32.09 18.86
CA ALA A 212 -26.57 32.96 19.09
C ALA A 212 -25.47 32.25 19.89
N SER A 213 -25.83 31.53 20.97
CA SER A 213 -24.87 30.74 21.75
C SER A 213 -24.26 29.58 20.94
N ALA A 214 -25.04 28.96 20.04
CA ALA A 214 -24.52 27.92 19.16
C ALA A 214 -23.54 28.48 18.12
N GLN A 215 -23.84 29.66 17.56
CA GLN A 215 -22.95 30.35 16.62
C GLN A 215 -21.64 30.76 17.28
N GLU A 216 -21.69 31.34 18.49
CA GLU A 216 -20.49 31.71 19.25
C GLU A 216 -19.57 30.51 19.51
N LYS A 217 -20.14 29.35 19.87
CA LYS A 217 -19.38 28.11 20.06
C LYS A 217 -18.80 27.58 18.75
N LEU A 218 -19.51 27.74 17.64
CA LEU A 218 -19.01 27.35 16.32
C LEU A 218 -17.84 28.25 15.89
N ASP A 219 -17.95 29.56 16.10
CA ASP A 219 -16.89 30.52 15.79
C ASP A 219 -15.64 30.28 16.65
N GLU A 220 -15.82 29.97 17.94
CA GLU A 220 -14.72 29.56 18.82
C GLU A 220 -14.07 28.26 18.33
N LEU A 221 -14.86 27.30 17.86
CA LEU A 221 -14.37 26.03 17.33
C LEU A 221 -13.58 26.24 16.03
N ILE A 222 -14.09 27.06 15.10
CA ILE A 222 -13.40 27.43 13.85
C ILE A 222 -12.05 28.05 14.20
N LYS A 223 -12.04 29.08 15.06
CA LYS A 223 -10.80 29.74 15.48
C LYS A 223 -9.76 28.78 16.09
N ARG A 224 -10.21 27.77 16.83
CA ARG A 224 -9.31 26.71 17.35
C ARG A 224 -8.75 25.85 16.22
N PHE A 225 -9.57 25.48 15.23
CA PHE A 225 -9.10 24.73 14.07
C PHE A 225 -8.17 25.56 13.18
N ASP A 226 -8.38 26.88 13.06
CA ASP A 226 -7.50 27.79 12.32
C ASP A 226 -6.09 27.77 12.91
N SER A 227 -5.98 28.00 14.23
CA SER A 227 -4.70 27.92 14.93
C SER A 227 -4.04 26.56 14.73
N VAL A 228 -4.79 25.48 14.87
CA VAL A 228 -4.28 24.12 14.70
C VAL A 228 -3.79 23.85 13.28
N GLY A 229 -4.53 24.30 12.26
CA GLY A 229 -4.16 24.13 10.86
C GLY A 229 -2.90 24.92 10.51
N GLU A 230 -2.82 26.18 10.94
CA GLU A 230 -1.64 27.02 10.77
C GLU A 230 -0.40 26.44 11.46
N ASP A 231 -0.55 25.97 12.70
CA ASP A 231 0.56 25.38 13.46
C ASP A 231 1.09 24.14 12.75
N ILE A 232 0.20 23.26 12.25
CA ILE A 232 0.60 22.08 11.46
C ILE A 232 1.35 22.51 10.19
N MET A 233 0.85 23.51 9.45
CA MET A 233 1.53 23.97 8.23
C MET A 233 2.91 24.58 8.50
N LYS A 234 3.08 25.28 9.63
CA LYS A 234 4.38 25.82 10.07
C LYS A 234 5.35 24.72 10.53
N GLU A 235 4.84 23.68 11.19
CA GLU A 235 5.65 22.56 11.69
C GLU A 235 6.10 21.60 10.58
N LEU A 236 5.28 21.39 9.55
CA LEU A 236 5.49 20.36 8.50
C LEU A 236 6.90 20.38 7.89
N PRO A 237 7.46 21.54 7.45
CA PRO A 237 8.81 21.58 6.90
C PRO A 237 9.87 21.03 7.87
N SER A 238 9.78 21.38 9.16
CA SER A 238 10.73 20.91 10.17
C SER A 238 10.62 19.40 10.40
N ILE A 239 9.40 18.85 10.33
CA ILE A 239 9.16 17.41 10.45
C ILE A 239 9.75 16.66 9.26
N ILE A 240 9.59 17.19 8.04
CA ILE A 240 10.17 16.59 6.83
C ILE A 240 11.69 16.50 6.97
N LEU A 241 12.34 17.58 7.37
CA LEU A 241 13.80 17.61 7.56
C LEU A 241 14.27 16.67 8.69
N ASP A 242 13.54 16.58 9.80
CA ASP A 242 13.83 15.63 10.88
C ASP A 242 13.73 14.17 10.39
N LEU A 243 12.70 13.86 9.60
CA LEU A 243 12.53 12.53 9.02
C LEU A 243 13.61 12.20 7.99
N GLU A 244 13.97 13.14 7.11
CA GLU A 244 15.05 12.97 6.14
C GLU A 244 16.40 12.71 6.81
N ASP A 245 16.68 13.32 7.96
CA ASP A 245 17.89 13.08 8.75
C ASP A 245 17.83 11.76 9.53
N ARG A 246 16.67 11.40 10.09
CA ARG A 246 16.52 10.20 10.95
C ARG A 246 16.38 8.91 10.17
N VAL A 247 15.67 8.90 9.04
CA VAL A 247 15.39 7.69 8.26
C VAL A 247 16.69 6.96 7.88
N PRO A 248 17.72 7.61 7.31
CA PRO A 248 18.99 6.94 7.00
C PRO A 248 19.70 6.34 8.22
N LYS A 249 19.55 6.95 9.41
CA LYS A 249 20.18 6.48 10.67
C LYS A 249 19.47 5.25 11.23
N ILE A 250 18.15 5.17 11.06
CA ILE A 250 17.32 4.03 11.45
C ILE A 250 17.52 2.88 10.47
N PHE A 251 17.47 3.20 9.18
CA PHE A 251 17.72 2.29 8.09
C PHE A 251 19.15 2.47 7.62
N ASN A 252 20.12 2.13 8.48
CA ASN A 252 21.52 2.01 8.09
C ASN A 252 21.62 0.87 7.05
N ARG A 253 21.35 1.16 5.78
CA ARG A 253 21.39 0.17 4.70
C ARG A 253 22.40 0.57 3.65
N THR A 254 23.43 -0.27 3.59
CA THR A 254 24.21 -0.59 2.41
C THR A 254 23.28 -0.90 1.24
N GLU A 255 23.65 -0.41 0.07
CA GLU A 255 22.81 -0.13 -1.10
C GLU A 255 22.12 -1.36 -1.76
N ASP A 256 22.24 -2.57 -1.21
CA ASP A 256 21.67 -3.81 -1.77
C ASP A 256 20.54 -4.39 -0.89
N ILE A 257 19.32 -4.35 -1.42
CA ILE A 257 18.11 -4.95 -0.81
C ILE A 257 18.25 -6.47 -0.68
N VAL A 258 18.92 -7.13 -1.64
CA VAL A 258 19.04 -8.60 -1.69
C VAL A 258 19.90 -9.12 -0.55
N GLU A 259 21.09 -8.53 -0.35
CA GLU A 259 21.98 -8.91 0.75
C GLU A 259 21.29 -8.81 2.10
N LEU A 260 20.38 -7.84 2.21
CA LEU A 260 19.67 -7.60 3.42
C LEU A 260 18.49 -8.56 3.63
N GLU A 261 17.76 -8.91 2.58
CA GLU A 261 16.77 -9.98 2.63
C GLU A 261 17.44 -11.32 3.01
N GLU A 262 18.63 -11.59 2.47
CA GLU A 262 19.41 -12.78 2.82
C GLU A 262 19.94 -12.75 4.26
N ALA A 263 20.44 -11.60 4.73
CA ALA A 263 20.85 -11.43 6.13
C ALA A 263 19.65 -11.58 7.07
N PHE A 264 18.49 -11.05 6.67
CA PHE A 264 17.25 -11.17 7.38
C PHE A 264 16.79 -12.63 7.47
N ALA A 265 16.70 -13.32 6.33
CA ALA A 265 16.33 -14.73 6.25
C ALA A 265 17.29 -15.61 7.04
N ARG A 266 18.61 -15.37 6.96
CA ARG A 266 19.61 -16.10 7.76
C ARG A 266 19.39 -15.94 9.25
N LYS A 267 18.91 -14.80 9.73
CA LYS A 267 18.71 -14.56 11.16
C LYS A 267 17.34 -15.04 11.63
N GLU A 268 16.26 -14.61 10.98
CA GLU A 268 14.89 -14.94 11.38
C GLU A 268 14.43 -16.34 10.97
N CYS A 269 14.85 -16.83 9.79
CA CYS A 269 14.49 -18.15 9.30
C CYS A 269 15.51 -19.22 9.71
N SER A 270 16.48 -18.89 10.58
CA SER A 270 17.36 -19.90 11.17
C SER A 270 16.61 -20.81 12.12
N ALA A 271 17.05 -22.06 12.24
CA ALA A 271 16.50 -23.00 13.22
C ALA A 271 16.60 -22.45 14.66
N GLU A 272 17.67 -21.73 14.99
CA GLU A 272 17.84 -21.06 16.29
C GLU A 272 16.88 -19.89 16.49
N GLY A 273 16.72 -19.03 15.48
CA GLY A 273 15.79 -17.90 15.51
C GLY A 273 14.36 -18.36 15.73
N ILE A 274 13.96 -19.43 15.05
CA ILE A 274 12.64 -20.05 15.14
C ILE A 274 12.45 -20.77 16.48
N GLN A 275 13.41 -21.59 16.91
CA GLN A 275 13.36 -22.29 18.21
C GLN A 275 13.32 -21.31 19.40
N SER A 276 13.95 -20.14 19.26
CA SER A 276 13.91 -19.13 20.32
C SER A 276 12.50 -18.61 20.59
N GLY A 277 11.61 -18.64 19.58
CA GLY A 277 10.28 -18.03 19.59
C GLY A 277 10.27 -16.50 19.69
N LYS A 278 11.40 -15.88 20.04
CA LYS A 278 11.52 -14.43 20.31
C LYS A 278 11.54 -13.64 19.00
N PRO A 279 10.78 -12.55 18.87
CA PRO A 279 10.77 -11.72 17.66
C PRO A 279 12.13 -11.04 17.44
N ASN A 280 12.44 -10.72 16.19
CA ASN A 280 13.66 -9.98 15.86
C ASN A 280 13.70 -8.65 16.63
N PRO A 281 14.70 -8.39 17.49
CA PRO A 281 14.76 -7.12 18.22
C PRO A 281 14.90 -5.91 17.28
N VAL A 282 15.58 -6.08 16.14
CA VAL A 282 15.75 -5.01 15.15
C VAL A 282 14.43 -4.68 14.44
N ILE A 283 13.65 -5.70 14.02
CA ILE A 283 12.32 -5.42 13.44
C ILE A 283 11.42 -4.79 14.47
N VAL A 284 11.40 -5.30 15.71
CA VAL A 284 10.54 -4.74 16.75
C VAL A 284 10.88 -3.27 17.00
N GLU A 285 12.15 -2.91 17.02
CA GLU A 285 12.61 -1.53 17.16
C GLU A 285 12.20 -0.66 15.96
N VAL A 286 12.47 -1.11 14.73
CA VAL A 286 12.10 -0.40 13.51
C VAL A 286 10.58 -0.22 13.42
N ASN A 287 9.81 -1.30 13.65
CA ASN A 287 8.35 -1.28 13.60
C ASN A 287 7.77 -0.34 14.66
N LYS A 288 8.36 -0.29 15.86
CA LYS A 288 7.97 0.67 16.90
C LYS A 288 8.16 2.12 16.44
N ILE A 289 9.27 2.42 15.76
CA ILE A 289 9.53 3.77 15.23
C ILE A 289 8.54 4.09 14.12
N VAL A 290 8.44 3.21 13.11
CA VAL A 290 7.55 3.38 11.96
C VAL A 290 6.09 3.54 12.39
N THR A 291 5.60 2.67 13.28
CA THR A 291 4.23 2.76 13.80
C THR A 291 3.96 4.11 14.46
N LYS A 292 4.90 4.59 15.29
CA LYS A 292 4.79 5.89 15.96
C LYS A 292 4.72 7.05 14.96
N GLU A 293 5.54 7.02 13.90
CA GLU A 293 5.53 8.07 12.87
C GLU A 293 4.22 8.04 12.06
N PHE A 294 3.69 6.85 11.75
CA PHE A 294 2.38 6.73 11.10
C PHE A 294 1.22 7.21 11.98
N ASP A 295 1.21 6.88 13.28
CA ASP A 295 0.20 7.40 14.22
C ASP A 295 0.19 8.93 14.24
N GLN A 296 1.39 9.49 14.28
CA GLN A 296 1.64 10.93 14.25
C GLN A 296 1.23 11.59 12.93
N ALA A 297 1.46 10.93 11.80
CA ALA A 297 1.00 11.39 10.49
C ALA A 297 -0.53 11.35 10.40
N CYS A 298 -1.16 10.25 10.81
CA CYS A 298 -2.61 10.08 10.87
C CYS A 298 -3.28 11.18 11.70
N GLU A 299 -2.74 11.48 12.88
CA GLU A 299 -3.27 12.54 13.75
C GLU A 299 -3.22 13.91 13.05
N ARG A 300 -2.05 14.27 12.50
CA ARG A 300 -1.85 15.58 11.83
C ARG A 300 -2.70 15.72 10.57
N LEU A 301 -2.70 14.71 9.71
CA LEU A 301 -3.51 14.69 8.49
C LEU A 301 -5.01 14.77 8.82
N SER A 302 -5.47 14.08 9.86
CA SER A 302 -6.86 14.15 10.31
C SER A 302 -7.23 15.55 10.83
N ARG A 303 -6.32 16.22 11.55
CA ARG A 303 -6.52 17.59 12.03
C ARG A 303 -6.52 18.58 10.88
N LEU A 304 -5.62 18.43 9.91
CA LEU A 304 -5.58 19.24 8.70
C LEU A 304 -6.83 19.04 7.83
N GLN A 305 -7.32 17.81 7.73
CA GLN A 305 -8.57 17.49 7.04
C GLN A 305 -9.76 18.22 7.66
N ARG A 306 -9.87 18.20 9.00
CA ARG A 306 -10.91 18.96 9.73
C ARG A 306 -10.77 20.46 9.51
N PHE A 307 -9.55 21.00 9.53
CA PHE A 307 -9.29 22.40 9.21
C PHE A 307 -9.86 22.76 7.84
N VAL A 308 -9.56 21.98 6.79
CA VAL A 308 -10.10 22.23 5.44
C VAL A 308 -11.62 22.16 5.41
N LEU A 309 -12.22 21.13 6.02
CA LEU A 309 -13.67 20.93 6.04
C LEU A 309 -14.41 22.07 6.73
N MET A 310 -13.83 22.68 7.77
CA MET A 310 -14.42 23.83 8.49
C MET A 310 -14.38 25.13 7.67
N HIS A 311 -13.54 25.19 6.63
CA HIS A 311 -13.40 26.34 5.73
C HIS A 311 -14.21 26.20 4.44
N ILE A 312 -14.92 25.09 4.24
CA ILE A 312 -15.79 24.94 3.09
C ILE A 312 -17.00 25.87 3.28
N PRO A 313 -17.21 26.88 2.42
CA PRO A 313 -18.34 27.78 2.53
C PRO A 313 -19.65 27.05 2.22
N ARG A 314 -20.78 27.73 2.45
CA ARG A 314 -22.07 27.21 1.98
C ARG A 314 -22.06 27.15 0.45
N GLU A 315 -22.68 26.11 -0.10
CA GLU A 315 -22.86 26.00 -1.55
C GLU A 315 -23.72 27.17 -2.05
N GLU A 316 -23.17 27.92 -3.01
CA GLU A 316 -23.83 29.01 -3.71
C GLU A 316 -23.82 28.74 -5.22
N ASP A 317 -24.70 29.42 -5.98
CA ASP A 317 -24.72 29.29 -7.43
C ASP A 317 -23.66 30.21 -8.05
N GLY A 318 -22.64 29.62 -8.69
CA GLY A 318 -21.47 30.32 -9.22
C GLY A 318 -20.33 30.48 -8.19
N ASN A 319 -19.14 30.87 -8.68
CA ASN A 319 -17.92 31.08 -7.88
C ASN A 319 -17.43 29.85 -7.05
N ASN A 320 -17.73 28.64 -7.51
CA ASN A 320 -17.40 27.39 -6.79
C ASN A 320 -15.98 26.86 -7.04
N PHE A 321 -15.11 27.60 -7.74
CA PHE A 321 -13.75 27.13 -8.04
C PHE A 321 -12.94 26.88 -6.76
N GLY A 322 -12.99 27.80 -5.79
CA GLY A 322 -12.31 27.62 -4.51
C GLY A 322 -12.81 26.38 -3.74
N VAL A 323 -14.12 26.12 -3.80
CA VAL A 323 -14.73 24.92 -3.19
C VAL A 323 -14.24 23.64 -3.85
N GLU A 324 -14.10 23.63 -5.18
CA GLU A 324 -13.56 22.50 -5.93
C GLU A 324 -12.08 22.23 -5.58
N VAL A 325 -11.27 23.28 -5.44
CA VAL A 325 -9.87 23.13 -4.98
C VAL A 325 -9.81 22.55 -3.58
N GLN A 326 -10.64 23.04 -2.65
CA GLN A 326 -10.76 22.50 -1.29
C GLN A 326 -11.19 21.02 -1.31
N ALA A 327 -12.13 20.65 -2.18
CA ALA A 327 -12.61 19.28 -2.33
C ALA A 327 -11.52 18.34 -2.84
N GLN A 328 -10.73 18.76 -3.84
CA GLN A 328 -9.60 17.98 -4.35
C GLN A 328 -8.50 17.80 -3.29
N PHE A 329 -8.15 18.87 -2.58
CA PHE A 329 -7.18 18.81 -1.49
C PHE A 329 -7.65 17.88 -0.36
N ASN A 330 -8.91 17.98 0.04
CA ASN A 330 -9.53 17.09 1.02
C ASN A 330 -9.56 15.63 0.54
N GLY A 331 -9.81 15.40 -0.76
CA GLY A 331 -9.70 14.08 -1.38
C GLY A 331 -8.31 13.48 -1.24
N LYS A 332 -7.26 14.28 -1.49
CA LYS A 332 -5.87 13.85 -1.30
C LYS A 332 -5.52 13.56 0.16
N LEU A 333 -6.00 14.38 1.11
CA LEU A 333 -5.84 14.06 2.53
C LEU A 333 -6.50 12.73 2.90
N GLY A 334 -7.67 12.44 2.34
CA GLY A 334 -8.36 11.15 2.53
C GLY A 334 -7.58 9.96 1.96
N GLU A 335 -6.98 10.11 0.77
CA GLU A 335 -6.10 9.09 0.18
C GLU A 335 -4.89 8.80 1.08
N TYR A 336 -4.21 9.84 1.58
CA TYR A 336 -3.05 9.67 2.46
C TYR A 336 -3.42 9.05 3.82
N LEU A 337 -4.53 9.47 4.43
CA LEU A 337 -5.04 8.87 5.66
C LEU A 337 -5.30 7.37 5.50
N LYS A 338 -5.96 7.00 4.40
CA LYS A 338 -6.22 5.59 4.09
C LYS A 338 -4.91 4.83 3.89
N TRP A 339 -3.97 5.40 3.14
CA TRP A 339 -2.66 4.79 2.93
C TRP A 339 -1.90 4.56 4.25
N CYS A 340 -1.95 5.50 5.19
CA CYS A 340 -1.36 5.32 6.51
C CYS A 340 -2.02 4.17 7.28
N ASP A 341 -3.36 4.08 7.27
CA ASP A 341 -4.12 3.02 7.94
C ASP A 341 -3.82 1.63 7.33
N ASP A 342 -3.87 1.53 6.00
CA ASP A 342 -3.53 0.30 5.25
C ASP A 342 -2.10 -0.16 5.57
N THR A 343 -1.14 0.76 5.62
CA THR A 343 0.28 0.46 5.95
C THR A 343 0.44 0.00 7.41
N GLN A 344 -0.29 0.59 8.35
CA GLN A 344 -0.29 0.16 9.74
C GLN A 344 -0.89 -1.25 9.90
N ASP A 345 -1.89 -1.61 9.11
CA ASP A 345 -2.45 -2.95 9.09
C ASP A 345 -1.47 -3.98 8.49
N GLU A 346 -0.76 -3.62 7.41
CA GLU A 346 0.31 -4.46 6.85
C GLU A 346 1.42 -4.75 7.88
N ASN A 347 1.80 -3.77 8.70
CA ASN A 347 2.78 -3.96 9.78
C ASN A 347 2.33 -5.01 10.83
N LYS A 348 1.01 -5.22 11.01
CA LYS A 348 0.47 -6.27 11.89
C LYS A 348 0.60 -7.66 11.28
N VAL A 349 0.58 -7.76 9.93
CA VAL A 349 0.67 -9.02 9.19
C VAL A 349 2.01 -9.72 9.46
N TYR A 350 3.11 -8.97 9.63
CA TYR A 350 4.42 -9.56 9.93
C TYR A 350 4.38 -10.51 11.15
N HIS A 351 3.84 -10.04 12.27
CA HIS A 351 3.80 -10.84 13.50
C HIS A 351 2.87 -12.05 13.38
N GLN A 352 1.77 -11.91 12.65
CA GLN A 352 0.83 -13.01 12.37
C GLN A 352 1.47 -14.06 11.47
N ALA A 353 2.06 -13.66 10.35
CA ALA A 353 2.75 -14.54 9.42
C ALA A 353 3.90 -15.28 10.10
N ARG A 354 4.69 -14.57 10.92
CA ARG A 354 5.77 -15.17 11.72
C ARG A 354 5.25 -16.21 12.69
N ALA A 355 4.19 -15.91 13.43
CA ALA A 355 3.60 -16.85 14.38
C ALA A 355 3.09 -18.12 13.68
N GLU A 356 2.51 -17.97 12.49
CA GLU A 356 2.02 -19.11 11.71
C GLU A 356 3.15 -19.99 11.19
N ILE A 357 4.25 -19.41 10.70
CA ILE A 357 5.45 -20.16 10.28
C ILE A 357 6.02 -20.96 11.46
N ILE A 358 6.10 -20.36 12.66
CA ILE A 358 6.59 -21.06 13.86
C ILE A 358 5.70 -22.26 14.18
N ARG A 359 4.37 -22.09 14.18
CA ARG A 359 3.42 -23.18 14.43
C ARG A 359 3.54 -24.31 13.40
N GLN A 360 3.67 -23.95 12.13
CA GLN A 360 3.80 -24.92 11.05
C GLN A 360 5.08 -25.75 11.22
N MET A 361 6.19 -25.12 11.58
CA MET A 361 7.45 -25.84 11.83
C MET A 361 7.43 -26.70 13.09
N GLU A 362 6.79 -26.23 14.17
CA GLU A 362 6.59 -27.05 15.37
C GLU A 362 5.74 -28.28 15.07
N PHE A 363 4.70 -28.13 14.25
CA PHE A 363 3.87 -29.22 13.78
C PHE A 363 4.67 -30.22 12.93
N GLU A 364 5.45 -29.74 11.96
CA GLU A 364 6.30 -30.59 11.11
C GLU A 364 7.33 -31.38 11.93
N ARG A 365 7.97 -30.74 12.91
CA ARG A 365 8.89 -31.43 13.83
C ARG A 365 8.16 -32.52 14.64
N ALA A 366 6.97 -32.22 15.17
CA ALA A 366 6.20 -33.20 15.93
C ALA A 366 5.75 -34.40 15.07
N VAL A 367 5.52 -34.19 13.77
CA VAL A 367 5.23 -35.27 12.81
C VAL A 367 6.48 -36.11 12.55
N GLU A 368 7.63 -35.48 12.27
CA GLU A 368 8.91 -36.16 12.03
C GLU A 368 9.36 -36.99 13.26
N GLU A 369 9.19 -36.46 14.47
CA GLU A 369 9.45 -37.19 15.72
C GLU A 369 8.54 -38.41 15.89
N ARG A 370 7.27 -38.34 15.45
CA ARG A 370 6.36 -39.50 15.51
C ARG A 370 6.72 -40.57 14.49
N GLU A 371 7.04 -40.18 13.26
CA GLU A 371 7.42 -41.12 12.20
C GLU A 371 8.71 -41.88 12.56
N THR A 372 9.71 -41.17 13.10
CA THR A 372 10.97 -41.80 13.53
C THR A 372 10.84 -42.72 14.75
N VAL A 373 9.84 -42.53 15.60
CA VAL A 373 9.53 -43.45 16.72
C VAL A 373 8.86 -44.72 16.20
N CYS A 374 7.87 -44.61 15.30
CA CYS A 374 7.21 -45.76 14.69
C CYS A 374 8.19 -46.67 13.93
N GLU A 375 9.13 -46.10 13.16
CA GLU A 375 10.14 -46.89 12.44
C GLU A 375 11.10 -47.67 13.35
N LYS A 376 11.34 -47.18 14.57
CA LYS A 376 12.20 -47.86 15.55
C LYS A 376 11.48 -49.02 16.23
N ASP A 377 10.20 -48.87 16.52
CA ASP A 377 9.40 -49.93 17.13
C ASP A 377 9.17 -51.09 16.15
N ASP A 378 9.02 -50.82 14.85
CA ASP A 378 8.88 -51.86 13.82
C ASP A 378 10.15 -52.70 13.59
N LYS A 379 11.34 -52.14 13.89
CA LYS A 379 12.62 -52.89 13.80
C LYS A 379 12.91 -53.79 14.99
N VAL A 380 12.24 -53.60 16.13
CA VAL A 380 12.47 -54.40 17.35
C VAL A 380 11.65 -55.71 17.35
N VAL A 381 10.68 -55.87 16.43
CA VAL A 381 9.89 -57.10 16.28
C VAL A 381 10.46 -58.05 15.20
N ALA A 382 11.77 -57.97 14.94
CA ALA A 382 12.47 -59.06 14.25
C ALA A 382 12.56 -60.27 15.21
N VAL A 383 11.55 -61.12 15.11
CA VAL A 383 11.37 -62.39 15.83
C VAL A 383 12.70 -63.15 15.93
N PRO A 384 13.14 -63.57 17.13
CA PRO A 384 14.27 -64.46 17.27
C PRO A 384 13.92 -65.76 16.56
N GLU A 385 14.72 -66.07 15.55
CA GLU A 385 14.86 -67.33 14.85
C GLU A 385 14.80 -68.50 15.87
N ARG A 386 13.59 -69.03 16.11
CA ARG A 386 13.43 -70.29 16.84
C ARG A 386 13.75 -71.41 15.86
N LEU A 387 15.04 -71.73 15.85
CA LEU A 387 15.57 -73.08 16.00
C LEU A 387 14.65 -74.18 15.46
N GLU A 388 14.91 -74.52 14.19
CA GLU A 388 14.82 -75.90 13.74
C GLU A 388 15.64 -76.77 14.70
N GLU A 389 14.97 -77.55 15.55
CA GLU A 389 15.41 -78.86 16.04
C GLU A 389 14.30 -79.44 16.94
N PHE A 390 13.54 -80.37 16.36
CA PHE A 390 13.06 -81.67 16.90
C PHE A 390 11.72 -82.11 16.28
#